data_AF-A0A953DAW9-F1
#
_entry.id   AF-A0A953DAW9-F1
#
_cell.length_a   1.000
_cell.length_b   1.000
_cell.length_c   1.000
_cell.angle_alpha   90.00
_cell.angle_beta   90.00
_cell.angle_gamma   90.00
#
_symmetry.space_group_name_H-M   'P 1'
#
loop_
_entity.id
_entity.type
_entity.pdbx_description
1 polymer ?
#
loop_
_entity_poly.entity_id
_entity_poly.type
_entity_poly.pdbx_seq_one_letter_code
_entity_poly.pdbx_strand_id
1 'polypeptide(L)'
;MSSLPEIRHSFAHLLAAAVEELFPGAKNTIGPAIENGFYYDFEFPTGSAPSDKDFAQIEKAMRKILPKWKSFEKMPVSADEARKRFAGNPYKLELIEEIVKKGEEITLYRSGDFIDLCRGGHADVADMKPDAFKIDRIAGAYWRGNEKNAMLTRIYGIAFASKADLDAYVAQQEEAKKRDHKKLGRDMKLFTISPLVGAGLPLMQPKGMIIRKTIEDYLWSLHADKGYERVWTPHPP
;
A
#
# COMPACT_ATOMS: atom_id res chain seq x y z
N MET A 1 4.43 16.24 19.12
CA MET A 1 3.89 14.92 18.76
C MET A 1 3.31 15.03 17.38
N SER A 2 3.97 14.41 16.41
CA SER A 2 3.51 14.32 15.04
C SER A 2 2.25 13.46 14.91
N SER A 3 1.47 13.74 13.88
CA SER A 3 0.29 12.98 13.51
C SER A 3 0.65 11.63 12.87
N LEU A 4 -0.29 10.67 12.89
CA LEU A 4 -0.08 9.37 12.24
C LEU A 4 0.23 9.47 10.73
N PRO A 5 -0.44 10.33 9.93
CA PRO A 5 -0.06 10.53 8.54
C PRO A 5 1.40 10.98 8.37
N GLU A 6 1.88 11.89 9.22
CA GLU A 6 3.28 12.36 9.17
C GLU A 6 4.27 11.25 9.53
N ILE A 7 3.98 10.47 10.57
CA ILE A 7 4.80 9.32 10.98
C ILE A 7 4.89 8.29 9.85
N ARG A 8 3.75 7.95 9.24
CA ARG A 8 3.67 6.97 8.15
C ARG A 8 4.38 7.45 6.90
N HIS A 9 4.22 8.72 6.54
CA HIS A 9 4.92 9.30 5.41
C HIS A 9 6.45 9.30 5.64
N SER A 10 6.88 9.58 6.86
CA SER A 10 8.28 9.51 7.27
C SER A 10 8.84 8.09 7.21
N PHE A 11 8.05 7.08 7.60
CA PHE A 11 8.43 5.68 7.40
C PHE A 11 8.46 5.25 5.92
N ALA A 12 7.66 5.87 5.05
CA ALA A 12 7.78 5.66 3.60
C ALA A 12 9.16 6.13 3.10
N HIS A 13 9.63 7.29 3.55
CA HIS A 13 10.99 7.76 3.24
C HIS A 13 12.05 6.81 3.81
N LEU A 14 11.87 6.29 5.03
CA LEU A 14 12.80 5.34 5.63
C LEU A 14 12.87 4.03 4.82
N LEU A 15 11.72 3.57 4.31
CA LEU A 15 11.65 2.42 3.41
C LEU A 15 12.40 2.69 2.10
N ALA A 16 12.22 3.86 1.48
CA ALA A 16 12.95 4.21 0.27
C ALA A 16 14.47 4.25 0.50
N ALA A 17 14.92 4.86 1.59
CA ALA A 17 16.33 4.87 1.97
C ALA A 17 16.89 3.44 2.17
N ALA A 18 16.14 2.57 2.85
CA ALA A 18 16.54 1.18 3.06
C ALA A 18 16.60 0.37 1.76
N VAL A 19 15.65 0.59 0.84
CA VAL A 19 15.64 -0.06 -0.46
C VAL A 19 16.80 0.40 -1.33
N GLU A 20 17.13 1.69 -1.34
CA GLU A 20 18.29 2.21 -2.06
C GLU A 20 19.63 1.64 -1.54
N GLU A 21 19.78 1.44 -0.22
CA GLU A 21 20.97 0.79 0.35
C GLU A 21 21.06 -0.71 -0.01
N LEU A 22 19.93 -1.41 -0.03
CA LEU A 22 19.88 -2.87 -0.22
C LEU A 22 19.88 -3.31 -1.69
N PHE A 23 19.28 -2.50 -2.56
CA PHE A 23 19.05 -2.81 -3.96
C PHE A 23 19.63 -1.70 -4.86
N PRO A 24 20.96 -1.68 -5.07
CA PRO A 24 21.59 -0.67 -5.92
C PRO A 24 20.96 -0.63 -7.31
N GLY A 25 20.59 0.56 -7.75
CA GLY A 25 19.90 0.77 -9.04
C GLY A 25 18.38 0.71 -8.98
N ALA A 26 17.78 0.43 -7.81
CA ALA A 26 16.36 0.65 -7.60
C ALA A 26 16.02 2.13 -7.77
N LYS A 27 14.91 2.42 -8.45
CA LYS A 27 14.41 3.78 -8.67
C LYS A 27 13.09 3.94 -7.92
N ASN A 28 13.12 4.72 -6.85
CA ASN A 28 11.94 5.05 -6.07
C ASN A 28 11.03 6.03 -6.85
N THR A 29 9.71 5.87 -6.75
CA THR A 29 8.75 6.75 -7.43
C THR A 29 7.91 7.55 -6.43
N ILE A 30 6.79 7.00 -5.95
CA ILE A 30 5.84 7.65 -5.04
C ILE A 30 5.63 6.78 -3.81
N GLY A 31 5.68 7.40 -2.62
CA GLY A 31 5.41 6.72 -1.37
C GLY A 31 4.55 7.53 -0.39
N PRO A 32 3.21 7.44 -0.51
CA PRO A 32 2.31 8.18 0.35
C PRO A 32 2.05 7.43 1.67
N ALA A 33 1.61 8.17 2.68
CA ALA A 33 0.91 7.58 3.81
C ALA A 33 -0.48 7.09 3.37
N ILE A 34 -0.93 6.00 3.99
CA ILE A 34 -2.27 5.43 3.85
C ILE A 34 -2.89 5.20 5.24
N GLU A 35 -4.17 4.82 5.28
CA GLU A 35 -4.97 4.74 6.52
C GLU A 35 -4.34 3.95 7.66
N ASN A 36 -3.61 2.87 7.38
CA ASN A 36 -3.00 1.99 8.40
C ASN A 36 -1.47 1.87 8.25
N GLY A 37 -0.86 2.69 7.40
CA GLY A 37 0.54 2.48 7.04
C GLY A 37 1.01 3.38 5.92
N PHE A 38 1.86 2.84 5.06
CA PHE A 38 2.43 3.52 3.92
C PHE A 38 2.74 2.48 2.84
N TYR A 39 3.01 2.95 1.63
CA TYR A 39 3.68 2.14 0.64
C TYR A 39 4.73 2.97 -0.07
N TYR A 40 5.60 2.30 -0.83
CA TYR A 40 6.47 2.97 -1.77
C TYR A 40 6.61 2.11 -3.03
N ASP A 41 6.50 2.75 -4.20
CA ASP A 41 6.64 2.11 -5.50
C ASP A 41 8.09 2.23 -6.01
N PHE A 42 8.64 1.13 -6.50
CA PHE A 42 10.01 1.06 -7.02
C PHE A 42 10.05 0.37 -8.37
N GLU A 43 10.89 0.87 -9.27
CA GLU A 43 11.41 0.08 -10.38
C GLU A 43 12.71 -0.57 -9.93
N PHE A 44 12.80 -1.89 -10.02
CA PHE A 44 14.00 -2.66 -9.71
C PHE A 44 14.71 -3.11 -11.00
N PRO A 45 16.04 -3.19 -11.02
CA PRO A 45 16.76 -3.90 -12.07
C PRO A 45 16.22 -5.33 -12.25
N THR A 46 16.25 -5.84 -13.48
CA THR A 46 15.70 -7.17 -13.81
C THR A 46 16.26 -8.26 -12.88
N GLY A 47 15.37 -9.00 -12.22
CA GLY A 47 15.72 -10.10 -11.31
C GLY A 47 16.12 -9.68 -9.89
N SER A 48 16.11 -8.39 -9.57
CA SER A 48 16.51 -7.88 -8.23
C SER A 48 15.33 -7.50 -7.33
N ALA A 49 14.09 -7.57 -7.83
CA ALA A 49 12.91 -7.22 -7.05
C ALA A 49 12.78 -8.11 -5.80
N PRO A 50 12.53 -7.54 -4.61
CA PRO A 50 12.38 -8.29 -3.38
C PRO A 50 11.11 -9.14 -3.38
N SER A 51 11.11 -10.11 -2.48
CA SER A 51 9.98 -10.99 -2.17
C SER A 51 9.66 -10.95 -0.68
N ASP A 52 8.62 -11.67 -0.27
CA ASP A 52 8.24 -11.80 1.15
C ASP A 52 9.38 -12.34 2.05
N LYS A 53 10.38 -13.03 1.45
CA LYS A 53 11.57 -13.52 2.17
C LYS A 53 12.52 -12.40 2.58
N ASP A 54 12.47 -11.26 1.91
CA ASP A 54 13.38 -10.14 2.09
C ASP A 54 12.86 -9.12 3.12
N PHE A 55 11.63 -9.31 3.63
CA PHE A 55 11.00 -8.37 4.59
C PHE A 55 11.86 -8.15 5.82
N ALA A 56 12.38 -9.22 6.42
CA ALA A 56 13.23 -9.13 7.61
C ALA A 56 14.53 -8.35 7.32
N GLN A 57 15.07 -8.45 6.11
CA GLN A 57 16.27 -7.72 5.70
C GLN A 57 15.99 -6.23 5.50
N ILE A 58 14.90 -5.89 4.80
CA ILE A 58 14.44 -4.50 4.59
C ILE A 58 14.18 -3.83 5.95
N GLU A 59 13.43 -4.50 6.80
CA GLU A 59 13.13 -4.06 8.15
C GLU A 59 14.37 -3.83 9.02
N LYS A 60 15.37 -4.72 8.91
CA LYS A 60 16.66 -4.57 9.60
C LYS A 60 17.43 -3.36 9.08
N ALA A 61 17.43 -3.12 7.77
CA ALA A 61 18.05 -1.95 7.17
C ALA A 61 17.37 -0.65 7.63
N MET A 62 16.03 -0.60 7.63
CA MET A 62 15.26 0.54 8.17
C MET A 62 15.63 0.83 9.62
N ARG A 63 15.69 -0.18 10.49
CA ARG A 63 16.09 -0.01 11.92
C ARG A 63 17.55 0.41 12.10
N LYS A 64 18.42 0.06 11.15
CA LYS A 64 19.83 0.49 11.13
C LYS A 64 19.97 1.95 10.67
N ILE A 65 19.13 2.41 9.75
CA ILE A 65 19.17 3.76 9.17
C ILE A 65 18.56 4.78 10.12
N LEU A 66 17.40 4.48 10.72
CA LEU A 66 16.61 5.43 11.52
C LEU A 66 17.41 6.17 12.60
N PRO A 67 18.30 5.53 13.41
CA PRO A 67 19.08 6.24 14.43
C PRO A 67 20.06 7.28 13.89
N LYS A 68 20.39 7.23 12.59
CA LYS A 68 21.27 8.22 11.94
C LYS A 68 20.52 9.50 11.55
N TRP A 69 19.19 9.46 11.53
CA TRP A 69 18.37 10.62 11.17
C TRP A 69 18.27 11.56 12.38
N LYS A 70 18.50 12.85 12.14
CA LYS A 70 18.39 13.89 13.19
C LYS A 70 17.18 14.78 12.99
N SER A 71 16.84 15.05 11.73
CA SER A 71 15.71 15.86 11.31
C SER A 71 15.38 15.57 9.84
N PHE A 72 14.22 16.05 9.41
CA PHE A 72 13.87 16.20 8.00
C PHE A 72 14.16 17.64 7.59
N GLU A 73 15.19 17.84 6.77
CA GLU A 73 15.57 19.18 6.29
C GLU A 73 14.87 19.47 4.95
N LYS A 74 13.98 20.46 4.95
CA LYS A 74 13.34 20.97 3.72
C LYS A 74 14.33 21.83 2.93
N MET A 75 14.59 21.44 1.70
CA MET A 75 15.48 22.12 0.76
C MET A 75 14.68 22.58 -0.46
N PRO A 76 14.25 23.85 -0.53
CA PRO A 76 13.76 24.44 -1.77
C PRO A 76 14.90 24.45 -2.80
N VAL A 77 14.63 23.99 -4.01
CA VAL A 77 15.64 23.92 -5.08
C VAL A 77 15.05 24.39 -6.40
N SER A 78 15.92 24.80 -7.32
CA SER A 78 15.53 25.06 -8.71
C SER A 78 15.17 23.76 -9.45
N ALA A 79 14.42 23.90 -10.54
CA ALA A 79 14.09 22.76 -11.41
C ALA A 79 15.35 22.09 -11.98
N ASP A 80 16.37 22.87 -12.31
CA ASP A 80 17.61 22.34 -12.89
C ASP A 80 18.44 21.56 -11.87
N GLU A 81 18.51 22.02 -10.61
CA GLU A 81 19.13 21.27 -9.53
C GLU A 81 18.40 19.95 -9.25
N ALA A 82 17.07 19.99 -9.22
CA ALA A 82 16.25 18.79 -9.04
C ALA A 82 16.45 17.78 -10.20
N ARG A 83 16.44 18.25 -11.45
CA ARG A 83 16.70 17.40 -12.63
C ARG A 83 18.08 16.79 -12.59
N LYS A 84 19.11 17.56 -12.22
CA LYS A 84 20.48 17.07 -12.09
C LYS A 84 20.59 15.99 -11.01
N ARG A 85 19.91 16.17 -9.86
CA ARG A 85 19.89 15.20 -8.77
C ARG A 85 19.24 13.88 -9.17
N PHE A 86 18.13 13.94 -9.90
CA PHE A 86 17.33 12.77 -10.30
C PHE A 86 17.54 12.35 -11.75
N ALA A 87 18.66 12.71 -12.38
CA ALA A 87 18.92 12.44 -13.80
C ALA A 87 18.80 10.95 -14.19
N GLY A 88 19.07 10.03 -13.26
CA GLY A 88 18.92 8.58 -13.46
C GLY A 88 17.53 8.00 -13.15
N ASN A 89 16.57 8.82 -12.70
CA ASN A 89 15.25 8.38 -12.27
C ASN A 89 14.15 9.06 -13.11
N PRO A 90 13.64 8.39 -14.17
CA PRO A 90 12.69 8.99 -15.11
C PRO A 90 11.37 9.37 -14.44
N TYR A 91 10.94 8.64 -13.41
CA TYR A 91 9.71 8.94 -12.68
C TYR A 91 9.81 10.25 -11.91
N LYS A 92 10.95 10.49 -11.25
CA LYS A 92 11.19 11.75 -10.53
C LYS A 92 11.33 12.92 -11.49
N LEU A 93 11.97 12.73 -12.65
CA LEU A 93 12.01 13.75 -13.71
C LEU A 93 10.61 14.12 -14.21
N GLU A 94 9.75 13.13 -14.47
CA GLU A 94 8.35 13.37 -14.86
C GLU A 94 7.61 14.17 -13.78
N LEU A 95 7.75 13.79 -12.50
CA LEU A 95 7.14 14.52 -11.38
C LEU A 95 7.64 15.96 -11.27
N ILE A 96 8.93 16.21 -11.50
CA ILE A 96 9.51 17.57 -11.52
C ILE A 96 8.85 18.40 -12.63
N GLU A 97 8.71 17.86 -13.84
CA GLU A 97 8.05 18.58 -14.94
C GLU A 97 6.58 18.90 -14.62
N GLU A 98 5.87 18.02 -13.92
CA GLU A 98 4.51 18.29 -13.47
C GLU A 98 4.44 19.42 -12.43
N ILE A 99 5.36 19.45 -11.48
CA ILE A 99 5.45 20.51 -10.45
C ILE A 99 5.74 21.85 -11.13
N VAL A 100 6.69 21.87 -12.07
CA VAL A 100 7.03 23.06 -12.87
C VAL A 100 5.83 23.57 -13.65
N LYS A 101 5.09 22.68 -14.33
CA LYS A 101 3.88 23.06 -15.09
C LYS A 101 2.78 23.65 -14.22
N LYS A 102 2.69 23.21 -12.96
CA LYS A 102 1.72 23.75 -11.98
C LYS A 102 2.17 25.07 -11.35
N GLY A 103 3.43 25.50 -11.56
CA GLY A 103 3.99 26.68 -10.92
C GLY A 103 4.20 26.52 -9.41
N GLU A 104 4.37 25.28 -8.93
CA GLU A 104 4.57 24.98 -7.52
C GLU A 104 6.07 24.97 -7.15
N GLU A 105 6.39 25.22 -5.87
CA GLU A 105 7.77 25.16 -5.36
C GLU A 105 8.29 23.72 -5.37
N ILE A 106 9.48 23.50 -5.96
CA ILE A 106 10.16 22.20 -5.95
C ILE A 106 10.93 22.08 -4.65
N THR A 107 10.60 21.05 -3.88
CA THR A 107 11.16 20.84 -2.54
C THR A 107 11.71 19.44 -2.42
N LEU A 108 12.93 19.36 -1.88
CA LEU A 108 13.57 18.11 -1.51
C LEU A 108 13.59 17.99 0.01
N TYR A 109 13.50 16.78 0.52
CA TYR A 109 13.67 16.52 1.95
C TYR A 109 14.88 15.63 2.17
N ARG A 110 15.82 16.12 2.97
CA ARG A 110 17.01 15.36 3.39
C ARG A 110 16.77 14.73 4.76
N SER A 111 17.07 13.43 4.87
CA SER A 111 16.97 12.63 6.10
C SER A 111 18.23 11.77 6.22
N GLY A 112 19.19 12.22 7.03
CA GLY A 112 20.54 11.65 6.99
C GLY A 112 21.15 11.79 5.58
N ASP A 113 21.58 10.68 4.98
CA ASP A 113 22.15 10.66 3.62
C ASP A 113 21.10 10.54 2.52
N PHE A 114 19.84 10.24 2.87
CA PHE A 114 18.75 10.10 1.92
C PHE A 114 18.16 11.46 1.55
N ILE A 115 17.90 11.69 0.27
CA ILE A 115 17.28 12.92 -0.24
C ILE A 115 16.22 12.53 -1.25
N ASP A 116 14.98 12.99 -1.04
CA ASP A 116 13.86 12.67 -1.91
C ASP A 116 13.03 13.89 -2.31
N LEU A 117 12.40 13.81 -3.48
CA LEU A 117 11.44 14.79 -3.96
C LEU A 117 10.11 14.58 -3.21
N CYS A 118 9.74 15.53 -2.36
CA CYS A 118 8.54 15.45 -1.55
C CYS A 118 8.03 16.85 -1.18
N ARG A 119 6.71 17.00 -1.02
CA ARG A 119 6.06 18.26 -0.58
C ARG A 119 6.12 18.49 0.93
N GLY A 120 6.39 17.46 1.72
CA GLY A 120 6.48 17.52 3.18
C GLY A 120 5.36 16.78 3.91
N GLY A 121 5.13 17.18 5.16
CA GLY A 121 4.30 16.42 6.10
C GLY A 121 5.10 15.28 6.75
N HIS A 122 6.32 15.60 7.20
CA HIS A 122 7.17 14.67 7.94
C HIS A 122 6.99 14.82 9.44
N ALA A 123 7.19 13.72 10.16
CA ALA A 123 7.17 13.69 11.60
C ALA A 123 8.51 14.19 12.17
N ASP A 124 8.49 14.56 13.45
CA ASP A 124 9.70 14.68 14.23
C ASP A 124 10.35 13.29 14.34
N VAL A 125 11.66 13.21 14.09
CA VAL A 125 12.39 11.92 14.14
C VAL A 125 12.28 11.28 15.53
N ALA A 126 12.11 12.07 16.60
CA ALA A 126 11.90 11.58 17.96
C ALA A 126 10.60 10.78 18.14
N ASP A 127 9.59 11.04 17.31
CA ASP A 127 8.29 10.36 17.30
C ASP A 127 8.32 9.06 16.46
N MET A 128 9.36 8.87 15.63
CA MET A 128 9.56 7.64 14.85
C MET A 128 10.17 6.53 15.69
N LYS A 129 9.35 5.61 16.19
CA LYS A 129 9.84 4.47 16.99
C LYS A 129 10.25 3.29 16.10
N PRO A 130 11.47 2.73 16.27
CA PRO A 130 11.99 1.65 15.42
C PRO A 130 11.21 0.33 15.54
N ASP A 131 10.42 0.16 16.59
CA ASP A 131 9.58 -1.00 16.88
C ASP A 131 8.09 -0.75 16.58
N ALA A 132 7.72 0.41 16.02
CA ALA A 132 6.35 0.76 15.69
C ALA A 132 6.01 0.66 14.19
N PHE A 133 6.79 -0.11 13.43
CA PHE A 133 6.50 -0.43 12.02
C PHE A 133 6.79 -1.89 11.68
N LYS A 134 6.16 -2.37 10.60
CA LYS A 134 6.36 -3.70 10.01
C LYS A 134 6.12 -3.66 8.50
N ILE A 135 6.89 -4.42 7.71
CA ILE A 135 6.59 -4.63 6.28
C ILE A 135 5.47 -5.68 6.15
N ASP A 136 4.42 -5.33 5.42
CA ASP A 136 3.18 -6.11 5.36
C ASP A 136 3.15 -7.05 4.14
N ARG A 137 3.31 -6.50 2.93
CA ARG A 137 3.18 -7.24 1.67
C ARG A 137 3.82 -6.52 0.50
N ILE A 138 4.06 -7.25 -0.59
CA ILE A 138 4.45 -6.71 -1.89
C ILE A 138 3.30 -6.88 -2.89
N ALA A 139 3.13 -5.90 -3.77
CA ALA A 139 2.19 -5.96 -4.89
C ALA A 139 2.83 -5.38 -6.16
N GLY A 140 2.29 -5.76 -7.32
CA GLY A 140 2.55 -5.05 -8.58
C GLY A 140 1.69 -3.80 -8.67
N ALA A 141 2.26 -2.71 -9.18
CA ALA A 141 1.53 -1.48 -9.51
C ALA A 141 2.02 -0.96 -10.86
N TYR A 142 1.13 -0.41 -11.67
CA TYR A 142 1.53 0.25 -12.90
C TYR A 142 1.73 1.75 -12.67
N TRP A 143 2.76 2.32 -13.29
CA TRP A 143 2.97 3.76 -13.21
C TRP A 143 1.73 4.52 -13.70
N ARG A 144 1.26 5.51 -12.91
CA ARG A 144 -0.01 6.23 -13.12
C ARG A 144 -1.27 5.36 -13.19
N GLY A 145 -1.22 4.12 -12.71
CA GLY A 145 -2.34 3.18 -12.78
C GLY A 145 -2.70 2.75 -14.20
N ASN A 146 -1.80 2.93 -15.18
CA ASN A 146 -2.03 2.55 -16.57
C ASN A 146 -1.21 1.32 -16.92
N GLU A 147 -1.88 0.22 -17.23
CA GLU A 147 -1.28 -1.09 -17.59
C GLU A 147 -0.29 -1.04 -18.77
N LYS A 148 -0.34 0.01 -19.60
CA LYS A 148 0.60 0.23 -20.70
C LYS A 148 1.94 0.81 -20.25
N ASN A 149 2.03 1.29 -19.01
CA ASN A 149 3.25 1.86 -18.45
C ASN A 149 4.09 0.80 -17.74
N ALA A 150 5.29 1.19 -17.27
CA ALA A 150 6.17 0.33 -16.52
C ALA A 150 5.47 -0.30 -15.30
N MET A 151 5.67 -1.60 -15.11
CA MET A 151 5.26 -2.33 -13.92
C MET A 151 6.29 -2.08 -12.80
N LEU A 152 5.80 -1.54 -11.70
CA LEU A 152 6.54 -1.22 -10.49
C LEU A 152 6.25 -2.26 -9.40
N THR A 153 7.18 -2.40 -8.48
CA THR A 153 7.02 -3.19 -7.26
C THR A 153 6.64 -2.25 -6.13
N ARG A 154 5.41 -2.41 -5.61
CA ARG A 154 4.89 -1.70 -4.46
C ARG A 154 5.18 -2.47 -3.19
N ILE A 155 5.90 -1.85 -2.26
CA ILE A 155 6.16 -2.42 -0.93
C ILE A 155 5.28 -1.72 0.09
N TYR A 156 4.43 -2.46 0.78
CA TYR A 156 3.56 -1.95 1.84
C TYR A 156 4.21 -2.12 3.21
N GLY A 157 4.09 -1.09 4.04
CA GLY A 157 4.41 -1.14 5.46
C GLY A 157 3.24 -0.63 6.30
N ILE A 158 3.12 -1.14 7.51
CA ILE A 158 2.22 -0.63 8.54
C ILE A 158 3.03 0.11 9.59
N ALA A 159 2.50 1.22 10.10
CA ALA A 159 3.17 2.02 11.11
C ALA A 159 2.19 2.78 12.01
N PHE A 160 2.57 2.88 13.28
CA PHE A 160 1.80 3.49 14.36
C PHE A 160 2.71 4.36 15.25
N ALA A 161 2.11 5.06 16.20
CA ALA A 161 2.85 5.91 17.14
C ALA A 161 3.65 5.09 18.19
N SER A 162 3.22 3.86 18.46
CA SER A 162 3.86 2.97 19.44
C SER A 162 3.87 1.51 18.99
N LYS A 163 4.77 0.72 19.59
CA LYS A 163 4.79 -0.74 19.43
C LYS A 163 3.47 -1.39 19.90
N ALA A 164 2.87 -0.89 20.97
CA ALA A 164 1.62 -1.44 21.51
C ALA A 164 0.47 -1.31 20.49
N ASP A 165 0.39 -0.17 19.80
CA ASP A 165 -0.62 0.04 18.75
C ASP A 165 -0.39 -0.87 17.54
N LEU A 166 0.89 -1.05 17.16
CA LEU A 166 1.26 -1.99 16.10
C LEU A 166 0.85 -3.42 16.45
N ASP A 167 1.19 -3.88 17.65
CA ASP A 167 0.88 -5.23 18.12
C ASP A 167 -0.63 -5.45 18.19
N ALA A 168 -1.39 -4.45 18.66
CA ALA A 168 -2.86 -4.48 18.68
C ALA A 168 -3.46 -4.58 17.27
N TYR A 169 -2.96 -3.80 16.32
CA TYR A 169 -3.41 -3.87 14.92
C TYR A 169 -3.08 -5.22 14.29
N VAL A 170 -1.87 -5.74 14.49
CA VAL A 170 -1.47 -7.05 13.98
C VAL A 170 -2.35 -8.17 14.56
N ALA A 171 -2.64 -8.13 15.86
CA ALA A 171 -3.57 -9.08 16.49
C ALA A 171 -4.99 -9.00 15.90
N GLN A 172 -5.48 -7.79 15.62
CA GLN A 172 -6.77 -7.59 14.97
C GLN A 172 -6.80 -8.15 13.54
N GLN A 173 -5.73 -7.96 12.76
CA GLN A 173 -5.62 -8.51 11.41
C GLN A 173 -5.60 -10.03 11.40
N GLU A 174 -4.90 -10.66 12.35
CA GLU A 174 -4.91 -12.13 12.48
C GLU A 174 -6.29 -12.67 12.85
N GLU A 175 -7.04 -11.95 13.70
CA GLU A 175 -8.42 -12.31 14.00
C GLU A 175 -9.36 -12.11 12.79
N ALA A 176 -9.17 -11.04 12.01
CA ALA A 176 -9.91 -10.81 10.78
C ALA A 176 -9.66 -11.91 9.74
N LYS A 177 -8.40 -12.35 9.56
CA LYS A 177 -8.05 -13.46 8.65
C LYS A 177 -8.71 -14.77 9.02
N LYS A 178 -8.93 -15.06 10.31
CA LYS A 178 -9.68 -16.25 10.74
C LYS A 178 -11.15 -16.20 10.32
N ARG A 179 -11.70 -15.00 10.11
CA ARG A 179 -13.09 -14.72 9.77
C ARG A 179 -13.30 -14.37 8.30
N ASP A 180 -12.27 -14.56 7.46
CA ASP A 180 -12.36 -14.34 6.02
C ASP A 180 -13.39 -15.31 5.41
N HIS A 181 -14.41 -14.76 4.73
CA HIS A 181 -15.47 -15.52 4.08
C HIS A 181 -14.94 -16.49 3.01
N LYS A 182 -13.79 -16.25 2.39
CA LYS A 182 -13.15 -17.17 1.45
C LYS A 182 -12.63 -18.41 2.17
N LYS A 183 -12.05 -18.21 3.36
CA LYS A 183 -11.59 -19.31 4.21
C LYS A 183 -12.78 -20.08 4.77
N LEU A 184 -13.69 -19.39 5.46
CA LEU A 184 -14.87 -20.00 6.06
C LEU A 184 -15.78 -20.65 5.02
N GLY A 185 -15.98 -20.00 3.87
CA GLY A 185 -16.79 -20.52 2.78
C GLY A 185 -16.27 -21.84 2.23
N ARG A 186 -14.94 -22.00 2.14
CA ARG A 186 -14.31 -23.27 1.78
C ARG A 186 -14.42 -24.30 2.91
N ASP A 187 -14.04 -23.92 4.13
CA ASP A 187 -13.97 -24.83 5.29
C ASP A 187 -15.38 -25.38 5.65
N MET A 188 -16.41 -24.54 5.54
CA MET A 188 -17.81 -24.89 5.80
C MET A 188 -18.55 -25.43 4.57
N LYS A 189 -17.89 -25.52 3.40
CA LYS A 189 -18.48 -25.98 2.14
C LYS A 189 -19.72 -25.17 1.72
N LEU A 190 -19.62 -23.85 1.76
CA LEU A 190 -20.68 -22.92 1.37
C LEU A 190 -20.62 -22.58 -0.13
N PHE A 191 -19.42 -22.36 -0.66
CA PHE A 191 -19.20 -22.11 -2.08
C PHE A 191 -17.81 -22.61 -2.50
N THR A 192 -17.55 -22.67 -3.80
CA THR A 192 -16.22 -22.92 -4.36
C THR A 192 -16.00 -22.07 -5.60
N ILE A 193 -14.74 -21.77 -5.93
CA ILE A 193 -14.36 -21.06 -7.15
C ILE A 193 -13.47 -22.01 -7.95
N SER A 194 -13.89 -22.31 -9.18
CA SER A 194 -13.17 -23.22 -10.07
C SER A 194 -12.53 -22.45 -11.22
N PRO A 195 -11.21 -22.59 -11.45
CA PRO A 195 -10.54 -22.01 -12.61
C PRO A 195 -11.16 -22.45 -13.95
N LEU A 196 -11.75 -23.66 -14.00
CA LEU A 196 -12.40 -24.19 -15.21
C LEU A 196 -13.73 -23.51 -15.53
N VAL A 197 -14.39 -22.91 -14.53
CA VAL A 197 -15.66 -22.21 -14.74
C VAL A 197 -15.44 -20.74 -15.07
N GLY A 198 -14.45 -20.11 -14.43
CA GLY A 198 -14.07 -18.73 -14.66
C GLY A 198 -13.86 -17.94 -13.36
N ALA A 199 -13.00 -16.93 -13.44
CA ALA A 199 -12.77 -16.02 -12.32
C ALA A 199 -14.03 -15.19 -12.04
N GLY A 200 -14.38 -15.03 -10.76
CA GLY A 200 -15.56 -14.26 -10.35
C GLY A 200 -16.91 -15.00 -10.44
N LEU A 201 -16.90 -16.29 -10.80
CA LEU A 201 -18.12 -17.13 -10.89
C LEU A 201 -18.15 -18.16 -9.73
N PRO A 202 -18.60 -17.78 -8.52
CA PRO A 202 -18.67 -18.70 -7.40
C PRO A 202 -19.78 -19.73 -7.60
N LEU A 203 -19.43 -21.01 -7.40
CA LEU A 203 -20.37 -22.11 -7.39
C LEU A 203 -20.90 -22.30 -5.96
N MET A 204 -22.18 -21.98 -5.76
CA MET A 204 -22.85 -22.18 -4.48
C MET A 204 -23.04 -23.67 -4.20
N GLN A 205 -22.56 -24.13 -3.05
CA GLN A 205 -22.74 -25.50 -2.58
C GLN A 205 -24.07 -25.64 -1.83
N PRO A 206 -24.58 -26.87 -1.56
CA PRO A 206 -25.88 -27.06 -0.92
C PRO A 206 -26.08 -26.25 0.37
N LYS A 207 -25.07 -26.20 1.25
CA LYS A 207 -25.14 -25.41 2.50
C LYS A 207 -25.21 -23.91 2.24
N GLY A 208 -24.44 -23.39 1.28
CA GLY A 208 -24.51 -21.99 0.90
C GLY A 208 -25.84 -21.63 0.25
N MET A 209 -26.41 -22.54 -0.55
CA MET A 209 -27.71 -22.34 -1.16
C MET A 209 -28.84 -22.24 -0.14
N ILE A 210 -28.78 -23.00 0.95
CA ILE A 210 -29.74 -22.86 2.07
C ILE A 210 -29.68 -21.44 2.64
N ILE A 211 -28.48 -20.96 2.99
CA ILE A 211 -28.30 -19.60 3.54
C ILE A 211 -28.83 -18.54 2.57
N ARG A 212 -28.44 -18.64 1.29
CA ARG A 212 -28.88 -17.71 0.25
C ARG A 212 -30.39 -17.69 0.13
N LYS A 213 -31.03 -18.86 0.02
CA LYS A 213 -32.48 -18.98 -0.10
C LYS A 213 -33.20 -18.40 1.12
N THR A 214 -32.72 -18.67 2.34
CA THR A 214 -33.30 -18.11 3.57
C THR A 214 -33.27 -16.58 3.57
N ILE A 215 -32.17 -15.96 3.11
CA ILE A 215 -32.06 -14.50 2.98
C ILE A 215 -33.02 -13.97 1.91
N GLU A 216 -33.08 -14.62 0.75
CA GLU A 216 -34.00 -14.24 -0.34
C GLU A 216 -35.46 -14.32 0.11
N ASP A 217 -35.87 -15.41 0.76
CA ASP A 217 -37.22 -15.61 1.29
C ASP A 217 -37.55 -14.54 2.35
N TYR A 218 -36.61 -14.23 3.26
CA TYR A 218 -36.79 -13.17 4.25
C TYR A 218 -36.95 -11.78 3.60
N LEU A 219 -36.12 -11.44 2.62
CA LEU A 219 -36.23 -10.18 1.88
C LEU A 219 -37.62 -10.03 1.26
N TRP A 220 -38.15 -11.09 0.66
CA TRP A 220 -39.47 -11.06 0.06
C TRP A 220 -40.59 -10.97 1.08
N SER A 221 -40.42 -11.54 2.27
CA SER A 221 -41.37 -11.33 3.36
C SER A 221 -41.49 -9.86 3.76
N LEU A 222 -40.38 -9.09 3.74
CA LEU A 222 -40.38 -7.66 4.03
C LEU A 222 -41.03 -6.79 2.93
N HIS A 223 -41.07 -7.30 1.69
CA HIS A 223 -41.65 -6.62 0.54
C HIS A 223 -43.15 -6.86 0.39
N ALA A 224 -43.68 -7.92 1.01
CA ALA A 224 -45.06 -8.38 0.82
C ALA A 224 -46.10 -7.27 1.00
N ASP A 225 -45.93 -6.42 2.01
CA ASP A 225 -46.90 -5.37 2.36
C ASP A 225 -46.49 -3.96 1.86
N LYS A 226 -45.48 -3.89 0.99
CA LYS A 226 -44.91 -2.61 0.51
C LYS A 226 -45.20 -2.30 -0.95
N GLY A 227 -46.08 -3.08 -1.59
CA GLY A 227 -46.47 -2.88 -2.99
C GLY A 227 -45.36 -3.19 -4.00
N TYR A 228 -44.37 -4.00 -3.63
CA TYR A 228 -43.34 -4.47 -4.56
C TYR A 228 -43.81 -5.71 -5.31
N GLU A 229 -43.56 -5.74 -6.61
CA GLU A 229 -43.86 -6.87 -7.48
C GLU A 229 -42.57 -7.57 -7.94
N ARG A 230 -42.59 -8.90 -8.02
CA ARG A 230 -41.47 -9.69 -8.55
C ARG A 230 -41.42 -9.57 -10.07
N VAL A 231 -40.30 -9.13 -10.61
CA VAL A 231 -40.02 -9.14 -12.05
C VAL A 231 -38.76 -9.95 -12.35
N TRP A 232 -38.65 -10.50 -13.57
CA TRP A 232 -37.44 -11.13 -14.08
C TRP A 232 -37.09 -10.52 -15.43
N THR A 233 -35.83 -10.13 -15.59
CA THR A 233 -35.30 -9.58 -16.84
C THR A 233 -34.13 -10.44 -17.31
N PRO A 234 -34.01 -10.72 -18.62
CA PRO A 234 -32.88 -11.47 -19.17
C PRO A 234 -31.53 -10.83 -18.82
N HIS A 235 -30.49 -11.65 -18.64
CA HIS A 235 -29.12 -11.16 -18.51
C HIS A 235 -28.62 -10.65 -19.88
N PRO A 236 -27.91 -9.50 -19.95
CA PRO A 236 -27.28 -9.07 -21.18
C PRO A 236 -26.26 -10.12 -21.68
N PRO A 237 -26.13 -10.28 -23.01
CA PRO A 237 -25.15 -11.20 -23.60
C PRO A 237 -23.70 -10.78 -23.35
#